data_AF-A0A6B2FD54-F1
#
_entry.id   AF-A0A6B2FD54-F1
#
_cell.length_a   1.000
_cell.length_b   1.000
_cell.length_c   1.000
_cell.angle_alpha   90.00
_cell.angle_beta   90.00
_cell.angle_gamma   90.00
#
_symmetry.space_group_name_H-M   'P 1'
#
loop_
_entity.id
_entity.type
_entity.pdbx_description
1 polymer ?
#
loop_
_entity_poly.entity_id
_entity_poly.type
_entity_poly.pdbx_seq_one_letter_code
_entity_poly.pdbx_strand_id
1 'polypeptide(L)'
;MTWTSSMSSGYSSWEESESEEFFFTARTSFFRKSFGQAKPSLQDVQKERETHNYLTKETIKEKVQIYNSDVTDKLKMTLNASGIYTGFIKVQIELYRPITLQTSVNVGKHLNSNETTFYLPNGYMNTLHISSTNTVREVIEALLKKFLVADNPAKFALYKQCHKEDQVYTCKLSETEHPLYLRLVAGPRTDTLSFVLREHESGEVLWEAFSLPELQNFLRILDKEEDEQLQTLKRRYAIYREKLEEALRGVWIPS
;
A
#
# COMPACT_ATOMS: atom_id res chain seq x y z
N MET A 1 24.51 -70.61 -11.33
CA MET A 1 25.57 -69.80 -11.96
C MET A 1 25.43 -69.92 -13.47
N THR A 2 24.92 -68.88 -14.15
CA THR A 2 25.03 -68.67 -15.60
C THR A 2 24.62 -67.21 -15.89
N TRP A 3 25.58 -66.41 -16.37
CA TRP A 3 25.38 -65.19 -17.18
C TRP A 3 24.74 -65.57 -18.55
N THR A 4 24.10 -64.70 -19.34
CA THR A 4 24.65 -63.49 -20.01
C THR A 4 23.56 -62.53 -20.57
N SER A 5 23.85 -61.23 -20.46
CA SER A 5 23.69 -60.06 -21.39
C SER A 5 22.55 -59.94 -22.43
N SER A 6 21.87 -58.77 -22.47
CA SER A 6 21.99 -57.74 -23.53
C SER A 6 20.95 -56.59 -23.46
N MET A 7 21.46 -55.34 -23.55
CA MET A 7 20.95 -54.10 -24.22
C MET A 7 19.54 -53.54 -23.85
N SER A 8 19.21 -52.24 -23.88
CA SER A 8 19.88 -50.92 -23.91
C SER A 8 18.72 -49.89 -23.90
N SER A 9 18.90 -48.74 -23.22
CA SER A 9 18.15 -47.47 -23.38
C SER A 9 16.65 -47.50 -23.05
N GLY A 10 16.13 -46.81 -22.04
CA GLY A 10 16.42 -45.42 -21.70
C GLY A 10 15.25 -44.55 -22.16
N TYR A 11 14.16 -44.56 -21.41
CA TYR A 11 13.15 -43.50 -21.45
C TYR A 11 12.77 -43.17 -20.01
N SER A 12 13.55 -42.26 -19.42
CA SER A 12 13.20 -41.63 -18.15
C SER A 12 12.25 -40.46 -18.44
N SER A 13 11.04 -40.61 -17.91
CA SER A 13 10.13 -39.56 -17.45
C SER A 13 10.84 -38.30 -16.97
N TRP A 14 10.45 -37.11 -17.46
CA TRP A 14 10.36 -35.89 -16.65
C TRP A 14 9.25 -34.97 -17.21
N GLU A 15 8.19 -34.84 -16.41
CA GLU A 15 7.31 -33.67 -16.41
C GLU A 15 8.14 -32.44 -16.00
N GLU A 16 7.90 -31.29 -16.63
CA GLU A 16 7.88 -29.99 -15.94
C GLU A 16 7.26 -28.93 -16.85
N SER A 17 5.97 -28.72 -16.63
CA SER A 17 5.33 -27.41 -16.47
C SER A 17 5.97 -26.21 -17.18
N GLU A 18 5.46 -25.88 -18.37
CA GLU A 18 5.55 -24.52 -18.91
C GLU A 18 4.65 -23.60 -18.07
N SER A 19 5.18 -23.19 -16.91
CA SER A 19 4.64 -22.06 -16.17
C SER A 19 4.89 -20.79 -16.97
N GLU A 20 3.79 -20.21 -17.42
CA GLU A 20 3.64 -18.90 -18.03
C GLU A 20 4.17 -17.81 -17.08
N GLU A 21 5.47 -17.53 -17.13
CA GLU A 21 6.08 -16.41 -16.39
C GLU A 21 5.75 -15.08 -17.10
N PHE A 22 4.58 -14.52 -16.75
CA PHE A 22 4.25 -13.12 -17.00
C PHE A 22 5.08 -12.21 -16.09
N PHE A 23 6.19 -11.68 -16.60
CA PHE A 23 6.88 -10.58 -15.92
C PHE A 23 6.19 -9.25 -16.20
N PHE A 24 5.73 -8.62 -15.13
CA PHE A 24 5.21 -7.26 -15.06
C PHE A 24 6.29 -6.25 -15.47
N THR A 25 6.23 -5.76 -16.71
CA THR A 25 6.93 -4.54 -17.09
C THR A 25 6.15 -3.34 -16.52
N ALA A 26 6.83 -2.45 -15.79
CA ALA A 26 6.24 -1.19 -15.37
C ALA A 26 5.71 -0.45 -16.61
N ARG A 27 4.40 -0.24 -16.69
CA ARG A 27 3.77 0.46 -17.81
C ARG A 27 4.13 1.95 -17.72
N THR A 28 5.20 2.35 -18.40
CA THR A 28 5.42 3.77 -18.71
C THR A 28 4.55 4.11 -19.92
N SER A 29 3.37 4.67 -19.65
CA SER A 29 2.38 4.99 -20.68
C SER A 29 2.75 6.29 -21.41
N PHE A 30 3.53 6.19 -22.48
CA PHE A 30 3.65 7.23 -23.50
C PHE A 30 3.34 6.66 -24.89
N PHE A 31 2.06 6.44 -25.21
CA PHE A 31 1.64 6.29 -26.61
C PHE A 31 0.22 6.83 -26.85
N ARG A 32 0.15 7.89 -27.66
CA ARG A 32 -1.05 8.35 -28.38
C ARG A 32 -1.26 7.46 -29.61
N LYS A 33 -2.46 6.91 -29.84
CA LYS A 33 -2.97 6.70 -31.21
C LYS A 33 -4.50 6.53 -31.35
N SER A 34 -5.00 7.30 -32.31
CA SER A 34 -6.16 7.16 -33.23
C SER A 34 -7.55 6.70 -32.75
N PHE A 35 -8.53 7.56 -33.03
CA PHE A 35 -9.98 7.35 -33.01
C PHE A 35 -10.45 6.28 -34.03
N GLY A 36 -11.42 5.45 -33.63
CA GLY A 36 -12.16 4.59 -34.56
C GLY A 36 -13.15 3.60 -33.92
N GLN A 37 -14.39 4.07 -33.72
CA GLN A 37 -15.66 3.33 -33.58
C GLN A 37 -16.04 2.64 -32.25
N ALA A 38 -17.31 2.85 -31.91
CA ALA A 38 -17.96 2.70 -30.61
C ALA A 38 -18.82 1.43 -30.50
N LYS A 39 -19.00 0.94 -29.27
CA LYS A 39 -20.29 0.56 -28.63
C LYS A 39 -20.09 0.26 -27.12
N PRO A 40 -21.15 0.27 -26.30
CA PRO A 40 -21.20 1.11 -25.10
C PRO A 40 -20.99 0.31 -23.81
N SER A 41 -20.21 0.87 -22.89
CA SER A 41 -20.18 0.41 -21.50
C SER A 41 -20.04 1.61 -20.57
N LEU A 42 -21.17 1.93 -19.93
CA LEU A 42 -21.33 2.59 -18.64
C LEU A 42 -20.34 3.73 -18.35
N GLN A 43 -20.77 4.94 -18.74
CA GLN A 43 -20.19 6.20 -18.31
C GLN A 43 -20.07 6.24 -16.79
N ASP A 44 -18.84 6.09 -16.31
CA ASP A 44 -18.09 7.15 -15.65
C ASP A 44 -19.00 8.18 -14.94
N VAL A 45 -19.49 7.79 -13.77
CA VAL A 45 -20.06 8.74 -12.82
C VAL A 45 -18.89 9.41 -12.13
N GLN A 46 -18.29 10.35 -12.85
CA GLN A 46 -17.49 11.42 -12.29
C GLN A 46 -18.43 12.30 -11.46
N LYS A 47 -18.75 11.84 -10.25
CA LYS A 47 -19.60 12.54 -9.31
C LYS A 47 -19.25 12.14 -7.88
N GLU A 48 -18.04 12.45 -7.46
CA GLU A 48 -17.88 12.97 -6.11
C GLU A 48 -17.48 14.43 -6.25
N ARG A 49 -18.52 15.24 -6.53
CA ARG A 49 -18.54 16.61 -6.02
C ARG A 49 -18.17 16.51 -4.55
N GLU A 50 -17.20 17.31 -4.14
CA GLU A 50 -16.86 17.60 -2.75
C GLU A 50 -18.09 18.13 -2.01
N THR A 51 -19.05 17.26 -1.70
CA THR A 51 -20.12 17.54 -0.77
C THR A 51 -19.64 16.98 0.55
N HIS A 52 -18.76 17.73 1.21
CA HIS A 52 -18.67 17.67 2.66
C HIS A 52 -20.06 18.01 3.18
N ASN A 53 -20.94 17.01 3.28
CA ASN A 53 -22.21 17.12 3.98
C ASN A 53 -21.87 17.22 5.47
N TYR A 54 -21.43 18.42 5.87
CA TYR A 54 -21.33 18.79 7.26
C TYR A 54 -22.72 18.63 7.85
N LEU A 55 -22.85 17.57 8.62
CA LEU A 55 -24.02 17.27 9.42
C LEU A 55 -24.38 18.53 10.21
N THR A 56 -25.64 18.95 10.21
CA THR A 56 -26.05 20.17 10.96
C THR A 56 -25.78 19.97 12.45
N LYS A 57 -25.64 21.06 13.21
CA LYS A 57 -25.35 20.99 14.66
C LYS A 57 -26.38 20.16 15.41
N GLU A 58 -27.65 20.26 15.02
CA GLU A 58 -28.76 19.51 15.59
C GLU A 58 -28.59 18.01 15.32
N THR A 59 -28.24 17.66 14.09
CA THR A 59 -28.06 16.26 13.67
C THR A 59 -26.79 15.66 14.29
N ILE A 60 -25.73 16.45 14.50
CA ILE A 60 -24.55 16.04 15.29
C ILE A 60 -24.97 15.73 16.73
N LYS A 61 -25.76 16.61 17.36
CA LYS A 61 -26.23 16.40 18.73
C LYS A 61 -27.05 15.12 18.86
N GLU A 62 -27.97 14.89 17.93
CA GLU A 62 -28.76 13.66 17.87
C GLU A 62 -27.87 12.42 17.69
N LYS A 63 -26.95 12.43 16.70
CA LYS A 63 -26.02 11.32 16.50
C LYS A 63 -25.14 11.04 17.72
N VAL A 64 -24.67 12.08 18.42
CA VAL A 64 -23.87 11.91 19.64
C VAL A 64 -24.71 11.26 20.75
N GLN A 65 -25.99 11.61 20.87
CA GLN A 65 -26.89 10.97 21.82
C GLN A 65 -27.11 9.48 21.49
N ILE A 66 -27.41 9.16 20.23
CA ILE A 66 -27.56 7.78 19.74
C ILE A 66 -26.27 6.99 19.94
N TYR A 67 -25.12 7.58 19.58
CA TYR A 67 -23.82 6.95 19.78
C TYR A 67 -23.63 6.61 21.27
N ASN A 68 -23.89 7.56 22.17
CA ASN A 68 -23.68 7.38 23.60
C ASN A 68 -24.69 6.46 24.29
N SER A 69 -25.86 6.20 23.70
CA SER A 69 -26.79 5.17 24.17
C SER A 69 -26.33 3.77 23.81
N ASP A 70 -25.69 3.63 22.64
CA ASP A 70 -25.27 2.34 22.09
C ASP A 70 -23.85 1.93 22.55
N VAL A 71 -23.09 2.88 23.10
CA VAL A 71 -21.77 2.63 23.70
C VAL A 71 -21.92 1.70 24.91
N THR A 72 -21.28 0.54 24.83
CA THR A 72 -21.22 -0.45 25.90
C THR A 72 -20.04 -0.23 26.85
N ASP A 73 -19.00 0.47 26.40
CA ASP A 73 -17.82 0.80 27.20
C ASP A 73 -17.92 2.23 27.81
N LYS A 74 -16.81 2.76 28.34
CA LYS A 74 -16.78 4.13 28.90
C LYS A 74 -16.37 5.18 27.85
N LEU A 75 -16.22 4.81 26.58
CA LEU A 75 -15.64 5.64 25.53
C LEU A 75 -16.71 6.47 24.80
N LYS A 76 -17.40 7.32 25.55
CA LYS A 76 -18.46 8.20 25.04
C LYS A 76 -17.91 9.42 24.30
N MET A 77 -18.76 10.01 23.46
CA MET A 77 -18.49 11.30 22.83
C MET A 77 -19.09 12.44 23.65
N THR A 78 -18.42 13.59 23.63
CA THR A 78 -18.85 14.80 24.33
C THR A 78 -19.00 15.93 23.33
N LEU A 79 -20.16 16.59 23.30
CA LEU A 79 -20.40 17.75 22.45
C LEU A 79 -20.18 19.04 23.25
N ASN A 80 -19.30 19.92 22.77
CA ASN A 80 -19.05 21.22 23.40
C ASN A 80 -20.01 22.30 22.86
N ALA A 81 -20.14 23.39 23.62
CA ALA A 81 -20.98 24.54 23.23
C ALA A 81 -20.56 25.19 21.90
N SER A 82 -19.29 25.07 21.52
CA SER A 82 -18.77 25.55 20.22
C SER A 82 -19.28 24.74 19.02
N GLY A 83 -19.87 23.57 19.25
CA GLY A 83 -20.25 22.60 18.21
C GLY A 83 -19.15 21.60 17.86
N ILE A 84 -17.95 21.74 18.45
CA ILE A 84 -16.89 20.74 18.36
C ILE A 84 -17.24 19.60 19.33
N TYR A 85 -17.18 18.36 18.85
CA TYR A 85 -17.31 17.19 19.70
C TYR A 85 -15.97 16.48 19.84
N THR A 86 -15.77 15.81 20.96
CA THR A 86 -14.60 14.97 21.24
C THR A 86 -15.06 13.55 21.54
N GLY A 87 -14.16 12.60 21.37
CA GLY A 87 -14.45 11.21 21.62
C GLY A 87 -13.24 10.34 21.39
N PHE A 88 -13.47 9.03 21.35
CA PHE A 88 -12.40 8.06 21.23
C PHE A 88 -12.47 7.32 19.90
N ILE A 89 -11.28 7.03 19.35
CA ILE A 89 -11.13 6.06 18.27
C ILE A 89 -10.12 5.00 18.68
N LYS A 90 -10.34 3.76 18.24
CA LYS A 90 -9.41 2.65 18.37
C LYS A 90 -8.73 2.45 17.01
N VAL A 91 -7.40 2.51 16.99
CA VAL A 91 -6.58 2.32 15.80
C VAL A 91 -5.68 1.11 16.03
N GLN A 92 -5.82 0.10 15.20
CA GLN A 92 -4.90 -1.04 15.17
C GLN A 92 -3.63 -0.64 14.43
N ILE A 93 -2.48 -0.92 15.02
CA ILE A 93 -1.17 -0.54 14.49
C ILE A 93 -0.52 -1.78 13.89
N GLU A 94 -0.34 -1.76 12.57
CA GLU A 94 0.28 -2.83 11.78
C GLU A 94 1.48 -2.26 11.05
N LEU A 95 2.59 -2.08 11.78
CA LEU A 95 3.86 -1.62 11.24
C LEU A 95 4.83 -2.81 11.20
N TYR A 96 5.56 -2.95 10.11
CA TYR A 96 6.52 -4.05 9.90
C TYR A 96 7.96 -3.63 10.19
N ARG A 97 8.21 -2.32 10.34
CA ARG A 97 9.55 -1.77 10.49
C ARG A 97 10.07 -1.79 11.94
N PRO A 98 11.39 -2.00 12.10
CA PRO A 98 12.05 -1.67 13.35
C PRO A 98 11.91 -0.17 13.61
N ILE A 99 11.40 0.19 14.77
CA ILE A 99 11.25 1.58 15.17
C ILE A 99 12.63 2.12 15.57
N THR A 100 13.10 3.17 14.92
CA THR A 100 14.27 3.95 15.35
C THR A 100 13.90 4.80 16.56
N LEU A 101 14.07 4.24 17.75
CA LEU A 101 13.91 4.96 19.01
C LEU A 101 15.04 6.00 19.17
N GLN A 102 14.71 7.28 19.07
CA GLN A 102 15.61 8.32 19.58
C GLN A 102 15.55 8.30 21.11
N THR A 103 16.43 7.54 21.74
CA THR A 103 16.63 7.61 23.19
C THR A 103 17.20 8.97 23.55
N SER A 104 16.42 9.81 24.23
CA SER A 104 16.93 10.99 24.92
C SER A 104 17.76 10.54 26.13
N VAL A 105 19.04 10.20 25.91
CA VAL A 105 20.00 10.06 27.00
C VAL A 105 20.85 11.31 27.06
N ASN A 106 20.78 11.94 28.23
CA ASN A 106 21.47 13.16 28.61
C ASN A 106 22.99 13.12 28.38
N VAL A 107 23.49 14.29 27.96
CA VAL A 107 24.78 14.91 28.28
C VAL A 107 26.02 14.02 28.20
N GLY A 108 26.72 14.20 27.07
CA GLY A 108 28.17 14.08 27.01
C GLY A 108 28.69 12.73 26.53
N LYS A 109 29.55 12.82 25.51
CA LYS A 109 30.57 11.84 25.10
C LYS A 109 30.17 10.87 23.99
N HIS A 110 30.70 11.21 22.81
CA HIS A 110 31.20 10.36 21.73
C HIS A 110 30.24 9.42 20.98
N LEU A 111 30.37 9.53 19.65
CA LEU A 111 29.94 8.61 18.60
C LEU A 111 29.80 7.16 19.07
N ASN A 112 28.60 6.60 18.94
CA ASN A 112 28.32 5.40 18.15
C ASN A 112 26.80 5.20 18.14
N SER A 113 26.22 5.23 16.93
CA SER A 113 24.82 4.94 16.67
C SER A 113 24.54 3.49 17.08
N ASN A 114 24.10 3.29 18.31
CA ASN A 114 23.54 2.03 18.77
C ASN A 114 22.03 2.08 18.51
N GLU A 115 21.66 2.09 17.23
CA GLU A 115 20.30 1.90 16.73
C GLU A 115 19.78 0.54 17.19
N THR A 116 19.10 0.52 18.33
CA THR A 116 18.43 -0.68 18.83
C THR A 116 17.10 -0.81 18.11
N THR A 117 17.03 -1.75 17.16
CA THR A 117 15.84 -2.08 16.40
C THR A 117 14.83 -2.80 17.30
N PHE A 118 13.87 -2.06 17.84
CA PHE A 118 12.75 -2.64 18.58
C PHE A 118 11.56 -2.85 17.65
N TYR A 119 11.00 -4.06 17.69
CA TYR A 119 9.79 -4.42 16.98
C TYR A 119 8.57 -3.97 17.78
N LEU A 120 7.70 -3.16 17.19
CA LEU A 120 6.36 -3.01 17.75
C LEU A 120 5.60 -4.32 17.50
N PRO A 121 5.01 -4.96 18.51
CA PRO A 121 4.19 -6.14 18.30
C PRO A 121 3.08 -5.82 17.30
N ASN A 122 3.02 -6.57 16.20
CA ASN A 122 2.00 -6.40 15.17
C ASN A 122 0.60 -6.57 15.79
N GLY A 123 -0.34 -5.69 15.44
CA GLY A 123 -1.72 -5.74 15.93
C GLY A 123 -1.95 -5.02 17.27
N TYR A 124 -1.05 -4.14 17.71
CA TYR A 124 -1.29 -3.31 18.90
C TYR A 124 -2.49 -2.38 18.69
N MET A 125 -3.48 -2.43 19.59
CA MET A 125 -4.65 -1.54 19.54
C MET A 125 -4.41 -0.29 20.39
N ASN A 126 -4.36 0.88 19.75
CA ASN A 126 -4.20 2.16 20.41
C ASN A 126 -5.53 2.92 20.48
N THR A 127 -5.91 3.36 21.68
CA THR A 127 -7.09 4.21 21.87
C THR A 127 -6.66 5.66 21.99
N LEU A 128 -7.17 6.51 21.11
CA LEU A 128 -6.89 7.95 21.08
C LEU A 128 -8.14 8.72 21.48
N HIS A 129 -7.97 9.77 22.28
CA HIS A 129 -9.00 10.79 22.50
C HIS A 129 -8.72 11.98 21.57
N ILE A 130 -9.66 12.27 20.66
CA ILE A 130 -9.51 13.28 19.61
C ILE A 130 -10.76 14.16 19.52
N SER A 131 -10.65 15.30 18.83
CA SER A 131 -11.77 16.17 18.48
C SER A 131 -12.27 15.91 17.07
N SER A 132 -13.44 16.48 16.75
CA SER A 132 -14.04 16.43 15.42
C SER A 132 -13.25 17.18 14.35
N THR A 133 -12.31 18.03 14.75
CA THR A 133 -11.46 18.81 13.83
C THR A 133 -10.16 18.08 13.49
N ASN A 134 -9.79 17.04 14.25
CA ASN A 134 -8.56 16.31 13.98
C ASN A 134 -8.65 15.61 12.62
N THR A 135 -7.61 15.78 11.82
CA THR A 135 -7.50 15.17 10.50
C THR A 135 -6.81 13.80 10.58
N VAL A 136 -6.94 13.00 9.52
CA VAL A 136 -6.19 11.74 9.38
C VAL A 136 -4.69 11.98 9.50
N ARG A 137 -4.16 13.04 8.88
CA ARG A 137 -2.74 13.39 8.96
C ARG A 137 -2.28 13.61 10.41
N GLU A 138 -3.01 14.42 11.17
CA GLU A 138 -2.69 14.68 12.58
C GLU A 138 -2.74 13.41 13.43
N VAL A 139 -3.71 12.53 13.15
CA VAL A 139 -3.81 11.23 13.83
C VAL A 139 -2.61 10.33 13.51
N ILE A 140 -2.16 10.28 12.25
CA ILE A 140 -0.97 9.54 11.85
C ILE A 140 0.26 10.11 12.57
N GLU A 141 0.49 11.42 12.49
CA GLU A 141 1.63 12.09 13.15
C GLU A 141 1.65 11.86 14.66
N ALA A 142 0.49 11.95 15.33
CA ALA A 142 0.37 11.68 16.76
C ALA A 142 0.66 10.23 17.13
N LEU A 143 0.21 9.27 16.30
CA LEU A 143 0.49 7.84 16.51
C LEU A 143 1.98 7.55 16.34
N LEU A 144 2.59 8.02 15.25
CA LEU A 144 4.02 7.80 14.98
C LEU A 144 4.88 8.40 16.09
N LYS A 145 4.57 9.63 16.53
CA LYS A 145 5.27 10.26 17.66
C LYS A 145 5.11 9.46 18.96
N LYS A 146 3.91 8.94 19.25
CA LYS A 146 3.65 8.14 20.45
C LYS A 146 4.42 6.82 20.44
N PHE A 147 4.60 6.21 19.27
CA PHE A 147 5.41 4.99 19.11
C PHE A 147 6.87 5.27 18.79
N LEU A 148 7.29 6.54 18.80
CA LEU A 148 8.66 6.97 18.53
C LEU A 148 9.20 6.51 17.17
N VAL A 149 8.32 6.44 16.17
CA VAL A 149 8.66 6.16 14.77
C VAL A 149 9.21 7.43 14.13
N ALA A 150 10.48 7.41 13.73
CA ALA A 150 11.16 8.56 13.11
C ALA A 150 10.95 8.66 11.59
N ASP A 151 10.27 7.70 10.98
CA ASP A 151 9.96 7.72 9.54
C ASP A 151 9.01 8.87 9.15
N ASN A 152 9.06 9.25 7.87
CA ASN A 152 8.17 10.26 7.31
C ASN A 152 6.70 9.81 7.43
N PRO A 153 5.79 10.62 8.00
CA PRO A 153 4.36 10.30 8.12
C PRO A 153 3.69 9.94 6.79
N ALA A 154 4.19 10.47 5.66
CA ALA A 154 3.67 10.17 4.32
C ALA A 154 3.90 8.70 3.88
N LYS A 155 4.80 7.96 4.55
CA LYS A 155 4.97 6.52 4.33
C LYS A 155 3.88 5.68 4.99
N PHE A 156 3.01 6.29 5.78
CA PHE A 156 1.95 5.61 6.51
C PHE A 156 0.59 6.10 6.02
N ALA A 157 -0.39 5.21 6.09
CA ALA A 157 -1.76 5.59 5.80
C ALA A 157 -2.70 4.97 6.84
N LEU A 158 -3.73 5.74 7.17
CA LEU A 158 -4.84 5.26 7.97
C LEU A 158 -5.90 4.68 7.04
N TYR A 159 -6.29 3.45 7.30
CA TYR A 159 -7.33 2.75 6.58
C TYR A 159 -8.58 2.63 7.44
N LYS A 160 -9.75 2.76 6.81
CA LYS A 160 -11.01 2.27 7.38
C LYS A 160 -11.26 0.85 6.91
N GLN A 161 -11.70 -0.02 7.81
CA GLN A 161 -12.27 -1.31 7.43
C GLN A 161 -13.75 -1.33 7.78
N CYS A 162 -14.58 -1.74 6.84
CA CYS A 162 -16.02 -1.85 7.03
C CYS A 162 -16.47 -3.27 6.65
N HIS A 163 -17.37 -3.85 7.44
CA HIS A 163 -17.98 -5.13 7.13
C HIS A 163 -19.26 -4.92 6.31
N LYS A 164 -19.35 -5.54 5.13
CA LYS A 164 -20.57 -5.59 4.32
C LYS A 164 -20.70 -6.99 3.71
N GLU A 165 -21.87 -7.61 3.87
CA GLU A 165 -22.20 -8.92 3.25
C GLU A 165 -21.15 -10.02 3.54
N ASP A 166 -20.67 -10.11 4.78
CA ASP A 166 -19.64 -11.06 5.24
C ASP A 166 -18.22 -10.86 4.65
N GLN A 167 -18.00 -9.77 3.90
CA GLN A 167 -16.68 -9.34 3.41
C GLN A 167 -16.18 -8.09 4.14
N VAL A 168 -14.86 -8.04 4.36
CA VAL A 168 -14.17 -6.88 4.96
C VAL A 168 -13.60 -6.01 3.85
N TYR A 169 -14.19 -4.83 3.67
CA TYR A 169 -13.68 -3.82 2.73
C TYR A 169 -12.70 -2.92 3.44
N THR A 170 -11.50 -2.74 2.86
CA THR A 170 -10.48 -1.83 3.39
C THR A 170 -10.29 -0.67 2.42
N CYS A 171 -10.37 0.57 2.90
CA CYS A 171 -10.17 1.77 2.09
C CYS A 171 -9.18 2.72 2.76
N LYS A 172 -8.24 3.27 1.98
CA LYS A 172 -7.34 4.34 2.43
C LYS A 172 -8.16 5.60 2.70
N LEU A 173 -7.93 6.24 3.85
CA LEU A 173 -8.50 7.55 4.15
C LEU A 173 -7.62 8.66 3.57
N SER A 174 -8.27 9.73 3.11
CA SER A 174 -7.57 10.96 2.70
C SER A 174 -7.00 11.66 3.93
N GLU A 175 -5.84 12.31 3.78
CA GLU A 175 -5.18 13.06 4.85
C GLU A 175 -6.04 14.15 5.47
N THR A 176 -7.00 14.70 4.70
CA THR A 176 -7.91 15.77 5.12
C THR A 176 -9.21 15.28 5.76
N GLU A 177 -9.49 13.97 5.72
CA GLU A 177 -10.69 13.42 6.35
C GLU A 177 -10.61 13.47 7.89
N HIS A 178 -11.76 13.38 8.54
CA HIS A 178 -11.88 13.45 10.00
C HIS A 178 -12.30 12.09 10.59
N PRO A 179 -11.39 11.32 11.21
CA PRO A 179 -11.68 9.97 11.70
C PRO A 179 -12.80 9.91 12.75
N LEU A 180 -12.90 10.93 13.62
CA LEU A 180 -13.95 10.98 14.64
C LEU A 180 -15.34 11.15 14.02
N TYR A 181 -15.45 11.92 12.92
CA TYR A 181 -16.70 12.06 12.17
C TYR A 181 -17.14 10.72 11.58
N LEU A 182 -16.21 9.99 10.94
CA LEU A 182 -16.49 8.66 10.41
C LEU A 182 -16.97 7.69 11.50
N ARG A 183 -16.34 7.74 12.68
CA ARG A 183 -16.77 6.98 13.87
C ARG A 183 -18.18 7.35 14.33
N LEU A 184 -18.49 8.65 14.40
CA LEU A 184 -19.83 9.12 14.79
C LEU A 184 -20.91 8.64 13.83
N VAL A 185 -20.63 8.66 12.52
CA VAL A 185 -21.58 8.22 11.49
C VAL A 185 -21.78 6.71 11.50
N ALA A 186 -20.72 5.92 11.70
CA ALA A 186 -20.77 4.46 11.71
C ALA A 186 -21.26 3.86 13.03
N GLY A 187 -21.14 4.59 14.15
CA GLY A 187 -21.52 4.13 15.48
C GLY A 187 -20.35 3.50 16.27
N PRO A 188 -20.60 3.11 17.53
CA PRO A 188 -19.55 2.70 18.47
C PRO A 188 -18.99 1.29 18.21
N ARG A 189 -19.67 0.49 17.39
CA ARG A 189 -19.28 -0.90 17.10
C ARG A 189 -18.03 -0.95 16.23
N THR A 190 -17.04 -1.71 16.69
CA THR A 190 -15.80 -1.96 15.94
C THR A 190 -16.01 -2.87 14.73
N ASP A 191 -17.05 -3.72 14.76
CA ASP A 191 -17.42 -4.60 13.64
C ASP A 191 -17.92 -3.79 12.44
N THR A 192 -18.59 -2.66 12.67
CA THR A 192 -19.11 -1.81 11.58
C THR A 192 -17.99 -1.02 10.91
N LEU A 193 -17.07 -0.50 11.73
CA LEU A 193 -15.95 0.32 11.30
C LEU A 193 -14.77 0.05 12.21
N SER A 194 -13.61 -0.27 11.66
CA SER A 194 -12.33 -0.31 12.36
C SER A 194 -11.34 0.63 11.68
N PHE A 195 -10.32 1.08 12.41
CA PHE A 195 -9.24 1.89 11.85
C PHE A 195 -7.93 1.12 11.98
N VAL A 196 -7.14 1.09 10.90
CA VAL A 196 -5.85 0.40 10.87
C VAL A 196 -4.80 1.33 10.30
N LEU A 197 -3.71 1.53 11.04
CA LEU A 197 -2.53 2.23 10.57
C LEU A 197 -1.59 1.20 9.93
N ARG A 198 -1.25 1.40 8.65
CA ARG A 198 -0.30 0.56 7.92
C ARG A 198 0.75 1.41 7.25
N GLU A 199 1.91 0.81 7.00
CA GLU A 199 2.85 1.32 6.01
C GLU A 199 2.18 1.28 4.63
N HIS A 200 2.14 2.43 3.97
CA HIS A 200 1.68 2.58 2.60
C HIS A 200 2.91 2.83 1.74
N GLU A 201 3.47 1.75 1.22
CA GLU A 201 4.39 1.83 0.11
C GLU A 201 3.55 2.16 -1.12
N SER A 202 3.34 3.46 -1.37
CA SER A 202 2.55 3.96 -2.49
C SER A 202 3.06 3.49 -3.86
N GLY A 203 4.24 2.86 -3.94
CA GLY A 203 5.00 2.68 -5.19
C GLY A 203 5.46 4.02 -5.79
N GLU A 204 4.75 5.12 -5.49
CA GLU A 204 5.13 6.49 -5.75
C GLU A 204 6.19 6.93 -4.75
N VAL A 205 7.43 6.95 -5.23
CA VAL A 205 8.56 7.55 -4.54
C VAL A 205 8.32 9.06 -4.46
N LEU A 206 8.29 9.61 -3.24
CA LEU A 206 8.24 11.06 -3.02
C LEU A 206 9.60 11.67 -3.39
N TRP A 207 9.79 11.94 -4.68
CA TRP A 207 11.07 12.44 -5.22
C TRP A 207 11.52 13.76 -4.59
N GLU A 208 10.59 14.58 -4.11
CA GLU A 208 10.87 15.84 -3.42
C GLU A 208 11.58 15.67 -2.06
N ALA A 209 11.56 14.47 -1.47
CA ALA A 209 12.21 14.18 -0.19
C ALA A 209 13.72 13.87 -0.33
N PHE A 210 14.23 13.71 -1.55
CA PHE A 210 15.63 13.40 -1.82
C PHE A 210 16.39 14.66 -2.25
N SER A 211 17.65 14.75 -1.85
CA SER A 211 18.55 15.82 -2.29
C SER A 211 18.88 15.68 -3.78
N LEU A 212 19.25 16.78 -4.42
CA LEU A 212 19.60 16.79 -5.85
C LEU A 212 20.68 15.73 -6.23
N PRO A 213 21.74 15.51 -5.43
CA PRO A 213 22.72 14.46 -5.71
C PRO A 213 22.15 13.04 -5.64
N GLU A 214 21.19 12.79 -4.73
CA GLU A 214 20.52 11.49 -4.62
C GLU A 214 19.62 11.24 -5.83
N LEU A 215 18.88 12.25 -6.27
CA LEU A 215 18.08 12.17 -7.50
C LEU A 215 18.94 11.88 -8.74
N GLN A 216 20.09 12.55 -8.88
CA GLN A 216 21.06 12.26 -9.94
C GLN A 216 21.62 10.84 -9.86
N ASN A 217 21.76 10.29 -8.65
CA ASN A 217 22.18 8.91 -8.46
C ASN A 217 21.12 7.92 -8.95
N PHE A 218 19.85 8.15 -8.60
CA PHE A 218 18.74 7.33 -9.09
C PHE A 218 18.65 7.34 -10.62
N LEU A 219 18.77 8.51 -11.26
CA LEU A 219 18.79 8.60 -12.72
C LEU A 219 19.90 7.74 -13.34
N ARG A 220 21.12 7.84 -12.79
CA ARG A 220 22.26 7.06 -13.30
C ARG A 220 22.07 5.54 -13.14
N ILE A 221 21.44 5.10 -12.06
CA ILE A 221 21.12 3.69 -11.84
C ILE A 221 20.10 3.23 -12.87
N LEU A 222 19.03 4.01 -13.08
CA LEU A 222 18.00 3.70 -14.07
C LEU A 222 18.55 3.64 -15.50
N ASP A 223 19.40 4.58 -15.90
CA ASP A 223 20.04 4.57 -17.22
C ASP A 223 20.86 3.30 -17.44
N LYS A 224 21.56 2.85 -16.39
CA LYS A 224 22.37 1.62 -16.44
C LYS A 224 21.48 0.37 -16.55
N GLU A 225 20.42 0.30 -15.75
CA GLU A 225 19.47 -0.81 -15.80
C GLU A 225 18.77 -0.87 -17.17
N GLU A 226 18.40 0.27 -17.74
CA GLU A 226 17.80 0.36 -19.06
C GLU A 226 18.74 -0.18 -20.15
N ASP A 227 20.02 0.22 -20.16
CA ASP A 227 20.99 -0.31 -21.12
C ASP A 227 21.19 -1.82 -20.94
N GLU A 228 21.32 -2.31 -19.70
CA GLU A 228 21.45 -3.74 -19.43
C GLU A 228 20.25 -4.55 -19.95
N GLN A 229 19.03 -4.03 -19.78
CA GLN A 229 17.83 -4.66 -20.34
C GLN A 229 17.81 -4.60 -21.87
N LEU A 230 18.19 -3.47 -22.46
CA LEU A 230 18.25 -3.31 -23.91
C LEU A 230 19.25 -4.29 -24.53
N GLN A 231 20.42 -4.48 -23.91
CA GLN A 231 21.41 -5.46 -24.37
C GLN A 231 20.88 -6.89 -24.25
N THR A 232 20.20 -7.21 -23.15
CA THR A 232 19.59 -8.53 -22.94
C THR A 232 18.52 -8.81 -24.00
N LEU A 233 17.67 -7.83 -24.30
CA LEU A 233 16.64 -7.93 -25.32
C LEU A 233 17.25 -8.11 -26.71
N LYS A 234 18.27 -7.32 -27.06
CA LYS A 234 19.01 -7.45 -28.33
C LYS A 234 19.61 -8.84 -28.50
N ARG A 235 20.26 -9.39 -27.48
CA ARG A 235 20.80 -10.76 -27.52
C ARG A 235 19.71 -11.78 -27.75
N ARG A 236 18.58 -11.69 -27.04
CA ARG A 236 17.45 -12.61 -27.21
C ARG A 236 16.87 -12.54 -28.63
N TYR A 237 16.70 -11.34 -29.19
CA TYR A 237 16.25 -11.17 -30.58
C TYR A 237 17.26 -11.72 -31.58
N ALA A 238 18.57 -11.54 -31.34
CA ALA A 238 19.61 -12.09 -32.21
C ALA A 238 19.56 -13.63 -32.25
N ILE A 239 19.47 -14.27 -31.08
CA ILE A 239 19.33 -15.74 -30.96
C ILE A 239 18.06 -16.22 -31.66
N TYR A 240 16.94 -15.55 -31.44
CA TYR A 240 15.66 -15.94 -32.06
C TYR A 240 15.71 -15.79 -33.58
N ARG A 241 16.33 -14.72 -34.08
CA ARG A 241 16.53 -14.49 -35.51
C ARG A 241 17.41 -15.58 -36.13
N GLU A 242 18.50 -15.96 -35.49
CA GLU A 242 19.39 -17.03 -35.98
C GLU A 242 18.64 -18.36 -36.13
N LYS A 243 17.87 -18.74 -35.10
CA LYS A 243 17.02 -19.95 -35.14
C LYS A 243 15.99 -19.90 -36.28
N LEU A 244 15.39 -18.73 -36.53
CA LEU A 244 14.44 -18.55 -37.61
C LEU A 244 15.11 -18.68 -38.98
N GLU A 245 16.29 -18.09 -39.16
CA GLU A 245 17.08 -18.19 -40.39
C GLU A 245 17.56 -19.64 -40.65
N GLU A 246 17.92 -20.38 -39.61
CA GLU A 246 18.25 -21.81 -39.71
C GLU A 246 17.05 -22.65 -40.14
N ALA A 247 15.87 -22.42 -39.54
CA ALA A 247 14.63 -23.09 -39.94
C ALA A 247 14.26 -22.80 -41.40
N LEU A 248 14.44 -21.55 -41.86
CA LEU A 248 14.18 -21.17 -43.25
C LEU A 248 15.15 -21.83 -44.24
N ARG A 249 16.43 -22.01 -43.86
CA ARG A 249 17.41 -22.73 -44.67
C ARG A 249 17.10 -24.24 -44.76
N GLY A 250 16.56 -24.83 -43.70
CA GLY A 250 16.15 -26.24 -43.68
C GLY A 250 14.96 -26.58 -44.59
N VAL A 251 14.20 -25.59 -45.05
CA VAL A 251 13.02 -25.77 -45.92
C VAL A 251 13.39 -25.76 -47.42
N TRP A 252 14.62 -25.39 -47.79
CA TRP A 252 15.04 -25.34 -49.20
C TRP A 252 15.64 -26.68 -49.66
N ILE A 253 14.78 -27.62 -50.07
CA ILE A 253 15.17 -28.80 -50.86
C ILE A 253 14.72 -28.53 -52.31
N PRO A 254 15.63 -28.25 -53.26
CA PRO A 254 15.23 -28.15 -54.66
C PRO A 254 14.88 -29.54 -55.18
N SER A 255 13.70 -29.64 -55.80
CA SER A 255 13.18 -30.84 -56.48
C SER A 255 13.96 -31.16 -57.75
#